data_AF-R7HHX5-F1
#
_entry.id   AF-R7HHX5-F1
#
_cell.length_a   1.000
_cell.length_b   1.000
_cell.length_c   1.000
_cell.angle_alpha   90.00
_cell.angle_beta   90.00
_cell.angle_gamma   90.00
#
_symmetry.space_group_name_H-M   'P 1'
#
loop_
_entity.id
_entity.type
_entity.pdbx_description
1 polymer ?
#
loop_
_entity_poly.entity_id
_entity_poly.type
_entity_poly.pdbx_seq_one_letter_code
_entity_poly.pdbx_strand_id
1 'polypeptide(L)'
;MYPSDYGYATVGGSTTSKENCRAKELYYWDSSSYSDCKNNNWVFKSSPFIGDGEWLISPNASLSASASTLSSSGFVGAGSVNDNQFAVQPTFYLDSSILKIVGTGDGTKDNAYRVG
;
A
#
# COMPACT_ATOMS: atom_id res chain seq x y z
N MET A 1 8.24 -1.71 0.12
CA MET A 1 7.11 -1.09 0.84
C MET A 1 7.00 -1.77 2.19
N TYR A 2 7.25 -1.05 3.28
CA TYR A 2 7.17 -1.58 4.64
C TYR A 2 5.70 -1.65 5.09
N PRO A 3 5.34 -2.54 6.04
CA PRO A 3 4.01 -2.54 6.65
C PRO A 3 3.59 -1.18 7.22
N SER A 4 4.56 -0.38 7.67
CA SER A 4 4.34 1.01 8.08
C SER A 4 3.83 1.88 6.94
N ASP A 5 4.36 1.74 5.73
CA ASP A 5 3.96 2.49 4.53
C ASP A 5 2.50 2.23 4.18
N TYR A 6 1.97 1.06 4.53
CA TYR A 6 0.56 0.69 4.33
C TYR A 6 -0.39 1.34 5.34
N GLY A 7 0.06 1.62 6.57
CA GLY A 7 -0.71 2.48 7.50
C GLY A 7 -0.91 3.89 6.92
N TYR A 8 0.05 4.39 6.14
CA TYR A 8 -0.10 5.63 5.37
C TYR A 8 -1.00 5.45 4.13
N ALA A 9 -1.34 4.21 3.77
CA ALA A 9 -2.08 3.90 2.56
C ALA A 9 -3.58 4.22 2.62
N THR A 10 -4.11 4.61 3.79
CA THR A 10 -5.53 4.92 3.95
C THR A 10 -5.75 6.34 4.49
N VAL A 11 -6.86 6.94 4.08
CA VAL A 11 -7.34 8.21 4.60
C VAL A 11 -8.40 8.04 5.70
N GLY A 12 -8.76 6.80 6.04
CA GLY A 12 -9.90 6.50 6.92
C GLY A 12 -11.24 6.84 6.27
N GLY A 13 -12.28 7.02 7.07
CA GLY A 13 -13.63 7.33 6.62
C GLY A 13 -14.49 7.93 7.73
N SER A 14 -15.81 7.77 7.63
CA SER A 14 -16.76 8.37 8.58
C SER A 14 -16.82 7.66 9.93
N THR A 15 -16.43 6.39 10.00
CA THR A 15 -16.46 5.55 11.20
C THR A 15 -15.08 5.37 11.84
N THR A 16 -14.01 5.37 11.05
CA THR A 16 -12.63 5.21 11.51
C THR A 16 -11.73 6.27 10.92
N SER A 17 -11.12 7.10 11.76
CA SER A 17 -10.18 8.13 11.31
C SER A 17 -8.89 7.53 10.74
N LYS A 18 -8.17 8.34 9.96
CA LYS A 18 -6.83 8.03 9.44
C LYS A 18 -5.86 7.61 10.54
N GLU A 19 -5.85 8.32 11.67
CA GLU A 19 -5.00 8.05 12.83
C GLU A 19 -5.35 6.70 13.47
N ASN A 20 -6.64 6.39 13.58
CA ASN A 20 -7.10 5.12 14.16
C ASN A 20 -6.82 3.93 13.23
N CYS A 21 -6.90 4.12 11.91
CA CYS A 21 -6.46 3.10 10.96
C CYS A 21 -4.96 2.78 11.13
N ARG A 22 -4.11 3.80 11.30
CA ARG A 22 -2.66 3.65 11.48
C ARG A 22 -2.27 2.98 12.79
N ALA A 23 -3.09 3.14 13.83
CA ALA A 23 -2.88 2.51 15.12
C ALA A 23 -3.22 1.01 15.12
N LYS A 24 -3.88 0.51 14.07
CA LYS A 24 -4.32 -0.89 13.98
C LYS A 24 -3.46 -1.70 13.03
N GLU A 25 -3.11 -2.91 13.44
CA GLU A 25 -2.35 -3.84 12.62
C GLU A 25 -3.14 -4.25 11.38
N LEU A 26 -2.47 -4.28 10.22
CA LEU A 26 -3.08 -4.50 8.91
C LEU A 26 -3.91 -5.79 8.82
N TYR A 27 -3.44 -6.86 9.46
CA TYR A 27 -4.15 -8.14 9.53
C TYR A 27 -5.59 -8.00 10.06
N TYR A 28 -5.83 -7.04 10.97
CA TYR A 28 -7.15 -6.82 11.55
C TYR A 28 -8.03 -5.87 10.73
N TRP A 29 -7.53 -5.30 9.62
CA TRP A 29 -8.33 -4.46 8.73
C TRP A 29 -9.35 -5.26 7.92
N ASP A 30 -9.25 -6.60 7.91
CA ASP A 30 -10.27 -7.46 7.32
C ASP A 30 -11.63 -7.37 8.05
N SER A 31 -11.58 -7.05 9.34
CA SER A 31 -12.77 -6.86 10.18
C SER A 31 -13.68 -5.77 9.62
N SER A 32 -14.99 -6.00 9.69
CA SER A 32 -16.00 -5.00 9.30
C SER A 32 -15.87 -3.68 10.06
N SER A 33 -15.38 -3.71 11.30
CA SER A 33 -15.10 -2.53 12.12
C SER A 33 -13.99 -1.63 11.57
N TYR A 34 -13.16 -2.13 10.65
CA TYR A 34 -12.08 -1.39 9.99
C TYR A 34 -12.31 -1.27 8.48
N SER A 35 -13.57 -1.38 8.05
CA SER A 35 -13.96 -1.27 6.65
C SER A 35 -13.54 0.06 6.02
N ASP A 36 -13.57 1.18 6.74
CA ASP A 36 -13.06 2.47 6.25
C ASP A 36 -11.57 2.41 5.89
N CYS A 37 -10.75 1.75 6.72
CA CYS A 37 -9.32 1.62 6.48
C CYS A 37 -9.04 0.84 5.20
N LYS A 38 -9.76 -0.28 4.99
CA LYS A 38 -9.67 -1.14 3.81
C LYS A 38 -10.28 -0.50 2.56
N ASN A 39 -11.45 0.10 2.69
CA ASN A 39 -12.24 0.59 1.55
C ASN A 39 -11.66 1.88 0.98
N ASN A 40 -11.13 2.76 1.84
CA ASN A 40 -10.52 4.03 1.46
C ASN A 40 -8.99 3.98 1.47
N ASN A 41 -8.42 2.79 1.26
CA ASN A 41 -7.00 2.66 0.95
C ASN A 41 -6.76 3.00 -0.53
N TRP A 42 -5.60 3.59 -0.84
CA TRP A 42 -5.17 3.93 -2.21
C TRP A 42 -4.31 2.84 -2.87
N VAL A 43 -4.07 1.71 -2.19
CA VAL A 43 -3.48 0.54 -2.84
C VAL A 43 -4.45 0.02 -3.91
N PHE A 44 -3.89 -0.21 -5.08
CA PHE A 44 -4.62 -0.32 -6.33
C PHE A 44 -5.42 -1.64 -6.39
N LYS A 45 -6.76 -1.54 -6.35
CA LYS A 45 -7.68 -2.71 -6.38
C LYS A 45 -8.05 -3.15 -7.80
N SER A 46 -7.14 -3.05 -8.76
CA SER A 46 -7.53 -2.99 -10.18
C SER A 46 -7.56 -4.31 -10.94
N SER A 47 -7.22 -5.45 -10.33
CA SER A 47 -7.24 -6.74 -11.02
C SER A 47 -8.48 -7.57 -10.64
N PRO A 48 -9.62 -7.39 -11.33
CA PRO A 48 -10.84 -8.16 -11.08
C PRO A 48 -10.69 -9.67 -11.32
N PHE A 49 -9.61 -10.11 -11.97
CA PHE A 49 -9.32 -11.52 -12.27
C PHE A 49 -8.46 -12.21 -11.21
N ILE A 50 -7.73 -11.44 -10.39
CA ILE A 50 -6.83 -11.94 -9.35
C ILE A 50 -7.45 -11.76 -7.94
N GLY A 51 -8.67 -11.19 -7.90
CA GLY A 51 -9.59 -11.22 -6.76
C GLY A 51 -9.19 -10.32 -5.61
N ASP A 52 -7.98 -10.49 -5.08
CA ASP A 52 -7.68 -10.04 -3.73
C ASP A 52 -6.21 -9.72 -3.47
N GLY A 53 -5.30 -9.59 -4.44
CA GLY A 53 -3.91 -9.27 -4.11
C GLY A 53 -2.98 -8.76 -5.21
N GLU A 54 -1.85 -8.21 -4.79
CA GLU A 54 -0.75 -7.73 -5.66
C GLU A 54 0.62 -8.24 -5.14
N TRP A 55 1.60 -8.41 -6.04
CA TRP A 55 2.98 -8.69 -5.64
C TRP A 55 3.73 -7.39 -5.33
N LEU A 56 4.54 -7.42 -4.27
CA LEU A 56 5.56 -6.41 -4.03
C LEU A 56 6.91 -6.94 -4.52
N ILE A 57 7.69 -6.11 -5.22
CA ILE A 57 9.01 -6.48 -5.77
C ILE A 57 10.02 -6.87 -4.69
N SER A 58 9.78 -6.53 -3.42
CA SER A 58 10.61 -7.01 -2.32
C SER A 58 10.51 -8.55 -2.24
N PRO A 59 11.60 -9.31 -2.47
CA PRO A 59 11.54 -10.75 -2.32
C PRO A 59 11.26 -11.10 -0.85
N ASN A 60 10.54 -12.19 -0.62
CA ASN A 60 10.68 -12.86 0.67
C ASN A 60 12.13 -13.37 0.71
N ALA A 61 13.02 -12.66 1.41
CA ALA A 61 14.46 -12.85 1.31
C ALA A 61 14.94 -14.28 1.65
N SER A 62 14.08 -15.11 2.23
CA SER A 62 14.36 -16.49 2.60
C SER A 62 14.16 -17.49 1.45
N LEU A 63 13.45 -17.13 0.36
CA LEU A 63 13.09 -18.06 -0.72
C LEU A 63 13.19 -17.39 -2.10
N SER A 64 14.14 -17.83 -2.92
CA SER A 64 14.40 -17.27 -4.26
C SER A 64 13.25 -17.45 -5.26
N ALA A 65 12.35 -18.39 -5.01
CA ALA A 65 11.15 -18.66 -5.82
C ALA A 65 9.88 -18.02 -5.24
N SER A 66 10.03 -17.04 -4.34
CA SER A 66 8.90 -16.39 -3.69
C SER A 66 8.98 -14.87 -3.75
N ALA A 67 7.85 -14.25 -4.03
CA ALA A 67 7.67 -12.81 -3.86
C ALA A 67 6.77 -12.54 -2.65
N SER A 68 6.85 -11.33 -2.10
CA SER A 68 5.90 -10.91 -1.09
C SER A 68 4.52 -10.72 -1.72
N THR A 69 3.52 -11.42 -1.20
CA THR A 69 2.11 -11.21 -1.54
C THR A 69 1.47 -10.27 -0.54
N LEU A 70 0.55 -9.46 -1.04
CA LEU A 70 -0.31 -8.62 -0.23
C LEU A 70 -1.76 -8.89 -0.62
N SER A 71 -2.61 -9.17 0.37
CA SER A 71 -4.04 -9.29 0.15
C SER A 71 -4.79 -7.97 0.36
N SER A 72 -5.98 -7.86 -0.23
CA SER A 72 -6.96 -6.78 -0.04
C SER A 72 -7.37 -6.61 1.42
N SER A 73 -7.30 -7.70 2.20
CA SER A 73 -7.54 -7.75 3.64
C SER A 73 -6.35 -7.32 4.51
N GLY A 74 -5.19 -7.01 3.92
CA GLY A 74 -4.00 -6.56 4.63
C GLY A 74 -3.08 -7.68 5.14
N PHE A 75 -3.30 -8.93 4.70
CA PHE A 75 -2.38 -10.03 4.95
C PHE A 75 -1.15 -9.89 4.07
N VAL A 76 0.04 -9.99 4.68
CA VAL A 76 1.33 -10.00 3.99
C VAL A 76 1.94 -11.38 4.13
N GLY A 77 2.26 -12.02 3.01
CA GLY A 77 2.77 -13.39 2.98
C GLY A 77 3.86 -13.60 1.94
N ALA A 78 4.29 -14.86 1.81
CA ALA A 78 5.13 -15.31 0.70
C ALA A 78 4.25 -16.08 -0.28
N GLY A 79 4.32 -15.75 -1.56
CA GLY A 79 3.64 -16.50 -2.62
C GLY A 79 4.63 -17.10 -3.62
N SER A 80 4.28 -18.28 -4.15
CA SER A 80 4.98 -18.93 -5.26
C SER A 80 4.83 -18.11 -6.54
N VAL A 81 5.95 -17.70 -7.15
CA VAL A 81 5.97 -16.93 -8.42
C VAL A 81 5.79 -17.83 -9.65
N ASN A 82 6.00 -19.14 -9.50
CA ASN A 82 5.89 -20.12 -10.59
C ASN A 82 4.45 -20.58 -10.86
N ASP A 83 3.57 -20.50 -9.86
CA ASP A 83 2.22 -21.10 -9.96
C ASP A 83 1.10 -20.05 -10.08
N ASN A 84 1.40 -18.75 -9.91
CA ASN A 84 0.39 -17.70 -9.85
C ASN A 84 0.71 -16.52 -10.77
N GLN A 85 -0.31 -16.00 -11.45
CA GLN A 85 -0.21 -14.85 -12.36
C GLN A 85 -0.73 -13.58 -11.68
N PHE A 86 -0.12 -13.11 -10.57
CA PHE A 86 -0.49 -11.77 -10.07
C PHE A 86 0.22 -10.66 -10.85
N ALA A 87 -0.43 -9.49 -10.92
CA ALA A 87 0.20 -8.27 -11.43
C ALA A 87 1.36 -7.84 -10.52
N VAL A 88 2.42 -7.32 -11.15
CA VAL A 88 3.58 -6.75 -10.46
C VAL A 88 3.46 -5.23 -10.51
N GLN A 89 3.58 -4.57 -9.37
CA GLN A 89 3.69 -3.11 -9.32
C GLN A 89 5.10 -2.70 -8.92
N PRO A 90 5.83 -1.98 -9.79
CA PRO A 90 7.12 -1.42 -9.41
C PRO A 90 6.95 -0.45 -8.25
N THR A 91 7.51 -0.81 -7.09
CA THR A 91 7.67 0.15 -6.00
C THR A 91 9.03 0.83 -6.19
N PHE A 92 9.05 2.14 -6.32
CA PHE A 92 10.29 2.91 -6.32
C PHE A 92 10.56 3.44 -4.90
N TYR A 93 11.82 3.36 -4.49
CA TYR A 93 12.29 4.03 -3.28
C TYR A 93 12.55 5.50 -3.61
N LEU A 94 11.83 6.40 -2.92
CA LEU A 94 12.07 7.84 -3.00
C LEU A 94 13.02 8.21 -1.86
N ASP A 95 14.27 8.54 -2.20
CA ASP A 95 15.21 9.10 -1.24
C ASP A 95 14.80 10.54 -0.92
N SER A 96 14.31 10.79 0.30
CA SER A 96 13.85 12.11 0.73
C SER A 96 14.97 13.16 0.84
N SER A 97 16.25 12.73 0.84
CA SER A 97 17.38 13.65 0.75
C SER A 97 17.56 14.21 -0.67
N ILE A 98 17.12 13.45 -1.68
CA ILE A 98 17.15 13.81 -3.11
C ILE A 98 15.81 14.39 -3.58
N LEU A 99 14.69 13.84 -3.11
CA LEU A 99 13.34 14.24 -3.49
C LEU A 99 12.72 15.10 -2.40
N LYS A 100 12.90 16.41 -2.53
CA LYS A 100 12.31 17.39 -1.62
C LYS A 100 11.17 18.11 -2.33
N ILE A 101 10.23 18.63 -1.54
CA ILE A 101 9.31 19.63 -2.07
C ILE A 101 10.16 20.87 -2.33
N VAL A 102 10.19 21.28 -3.60
CA VAL A 102 10.93 22.45 -4.07
C VAL A 102 9.95 23.52 -4.54
N GLY A 103 10.37 24.78 -4.40
CA GLY A 103 9.54 25.92 -4.75
C GLY A 103 8.45 26.22 -3.73
N THR A 104 7.40 26.92 -4.16
CA THR A 104 6.36 27.52 -3.30
C THR A 104 5.01 26.82 -3.40
N GLY A 105 4.97 25.57 -3.89
CA GLY A 105 3.74 24.78 -3.96
C GLY A 105 3.16 24.55 -2.57
N ASP A 106 1.84 24.69 -2.42
CA ASP A 106 1.12 24.48 -1.17
C ASP A 106 0.12 23.30 -1.23
N GLY A 107 0.05 22.62 -2.37
CA GLY A 107 -0.81 21.45 -2.57
C GLY A 107 -2.25 21.79 -2.94
N THR A 108 -2.58 23.05 -3.22
CA THR A 108 -3.88 23.41 -3.79
C THR A 108 -3.96 23.07 -5.27
N LYS A 109 -5.19 23.01 -5.81
CA LYS A 109 -5.45 22.68 -7.22
C LYS A 109 -4.64 23.55 -8.20
N ASP A 110 -4.46 24.82 -7.86
CA ASP A 110 -3.79 25.80 -8.72
C ASP A 110 -2.33 26.03 -8.32
N ASN A 111 -1.88 25.48 -7.18
CA ASN A 111 -0.52 25.59 -6.67
C ASN A 111 0.00 24.27 -6.07
N ALA A 112 0.09 23.25 -6.92
CA ALA A 112 0.56 21.92 -6.53
C ALA A 112 2.04 21.90 -6.08
N TYR A 113 2.37 20.97 -5.18
CA TYR A 113 3.75 20.69 -4.80
C TYR A 113 4.59 20.27 -6.00
N ARG A 114 5.82 20.77 -6.07
CA ARG A 114 6.82 20.35 -7.06
C ARG A 114 7.90 19.55 -6.35
N VAL A 115 8.37 18.49 -6.99
CA VAL A 115 9.40 17.61 -6.44
C VAL A 115 10.61 17.67 -7.36
N GLY A 116 11.81 17.84 -6.77
CA GLY A 116 13.08 17.93 -7.49
C GLY A 116 14.26 18.08 -6.56
#